data_AF-A0A7Y2ICM3-F1
#
_entry.id   AF-A0A7Y2ICM3-F1
#
_cell.length_a   1.000
_cell.length_b   1.000
_cell.length_c   1.000
_cell.angle_alpha   90.00
_cell.angle_beta   90.00
_cell.angle_gamma   90.00
#
_symmetry.space_group_name_H-M   'P 1'
#
loop_
_entity.id
_entity.type
_entity.pdbx_description
1 polymer ?
#
loop_
_entity_poly.entity_id
_entity_poly.type
_entity_poly.pdbx_seq_one_letter_code
_entity_poly.pdbx_strand_id
1 'polypeptide(L)'
;MAKCKLKRIVNDDALAPYLAPRTDLLTEVEVQPQVFEQSEGPFSRYQRIVTVTPALNGASEVTEETSFRMAIPVWGRGVDLLMARALKEPGRTPHHRWWWPAEVVTTHTTNLIALLSILGMIGAYIGVNIGQTITFAAAEFGASDTAQANALAASRIGVLVSTVVIWRADIIGRKPLLIGFASGAALFTVLGAFSTSLTMLTVTQAVARGFATGMLTLVTLAATEEIPRTMRSFILSILTMCGALGAGAVIWFLPLAGINDRGWRLVYLVPLLFAPVIHWIWRTMPETRRFAAADRAHSPGLGATKIRWFALLGFIYFATSVFGAPAAQLQNEYLRDDVGFDASQISVFRLLISTPAGLVILLAGWVADRHGRRIIGGLSLAVGAMSGAFFFSQEGASLWLAGAVSVWLGGAAFPVIRAYQTELFPTRARAMVGGWVDVIGVAGSALGLVVAGQLISGGRDIGEALRFLLPLPLVVAVMIPLLLPRTAGHALEDLNPSDPEIQRGVH
;
A
#
# COMPACT_ATOMS: atom_id res chain seq x y z
N MET A 1 23.97 16.76 -3.68
CA MET A 1 23.19 17.37 -2.59
C MET A 1 22.21 18.33 -3.22
N ALA A 2 20.99 18.39 -2.72
CA ALA A 2 20.07 19.46 -3.06
C ALA A 2 20.56 20.77 -2.40
N LYS A 3 20.28 21.90 -3.04
CA LYS A 3 20.58 23.22 -2.51
C LYS A 3 19.33 24.08 -2.64
N CYS A 4 19.00 24.82 -1.59
CA CYS A 4 17.99 25.87 -1.67
C CYS A 4 18.54 27.16 -1.07
N LYS A 5 18.23 28.26 -1.75
CA LYS A 5 18.58 29.62 -1.33
C LYS A 5 17.31 30.38 -1.00
N LEU A 6 17.28 31.02 0.16
CA LEU A 6 16.26 31.97 0.58
C LEU A 6 16.94 33.33 0.74
N LYS A 7 16.37 34.37 0.14
CA LYS A 7 16.88 35.73 0.23
C LYS A 7 15.75 36.66 0.65
N ARG A 8 15.92 37.41 1.74
CA ARG A 8 14.90 38.32 2.27
C ARG A 8 15.53 39.57 2.86
N ILE A 9 14.79 40.67 2.77
CA ILE A 9 15.09 41.91 3.49
C ILE A 9 14.16 41.94 4.70
N VAL A 10 14.72 42.08 5.89
CA VAL A 10 14.00 42.11 7.16
C VAL A 10 14.48 43.27 7.99
N ASN A 11 13.57 43.91 8.73
CA ASN A 11 13.96 44.91 9.72
C ASN A 11 14.85 44.26 10.78
N ASP A 12 15.77 45.03 11.35
CA ASP A 12 16.75 44.50 12.31
C ASP A 12 16.07 43.84 13.53
N ASP A 13 14.92 44.34 13.98
CA ASP A 13 14.11 43.75 15.05
C ASP A 13 13.54 42.35 14.72
N ALA A 14 13.42 42.03 13.42
CA ALA A 14 12.92 40.76 12.91
C ALA A 14 14.04 39.80 12.46
N LEU A 15 15.31 40.13 12.75
CA LEU A 15 16.49 39.34 12.36
C LEU A 15 16.69 38.10 13.22
N ALA A 16 16.38 38.20 14.52
CA ALA A 16 16.68 37.16 15.51
C ALA A 16 16.14 35.75 15.16
N PRO A 17 14.89 35.60 14.65
CA PRO A 17 14.38 34.29 14.25
C PRO A 17 15.17 33.62 13.13
N TYR A 18 15.82 34.38 12.24
CA TYR A 18 16.62 33.85 11.14
C TYR A 18 17.98 33.33 11.60
N LEU A 19 18.56 33.97 12.61
CA LEU A 19 19.82 33.58 13.25
C LEU A 19 19.64 32.48 14.30
N ALA A 20 18.40 32.18 14.72
CA ALA A 20 18.13 31.09 15.63
C ALA A 20 18.16 29.71 14.92
N PRO A 21 18.50 28.62 15.64
CA PRO A 21 18.30 27.26 15.17
C PRO A 21 16.82 26.96 14.88
N ARG A 22 16.56 26.20 13.82
CA ARG A 22 15.21 25.72 13.47
C ARG A 22 14.81 24.49 14.30
N THR A 23 13.50 24.36 14.56
CA THR A 23 12.88 23.26 15.33
C THR A 23 11.58 22.73 14.69
N ASP A 24 11.37 23.01 13.41
CA ASP A 24 10.14 22.68 12.68
C ASP A 24 10.22 21.34 11.94
N LEU A 25 10.96 21.28 10.83
CA LEU A 25 11.17 20.06 10.02
C LEU A 25 12.30 19.20 10.57
N LEU A 26 13.20 19.86 11.29
CA LEU A 26 14.37 19.31 11.94
C LEU A 26 14.67 20.16 13.16
N THR A 27 15.45 19.61 14.08
CA THR A 27 16.12 20.35 15.13
C THR A 27 17.53 20.67 14.66
N GLU A 28 17.88 21.95 14.61
CA GLU A 28 19.21 22.43 14.28
C GLU A 28 20.04 22.67 15.55
N VAL A 29 21.36 22.55 15.40
CA VAL A 29 22.34 23.03 16.37
C VAL A 29 23.35 23.90 15.62
N GLU A 30 23.72 25.03 16.24
CA GLU A 30 24.77 25.90 15.72
C GLU A 30 26.14 25.29 16.00
N VAL A 31 26.89 24.97 14.95
CA VAL A 31 28.22 24.34 15.06
C VAL A 31 29.33 25.38 14.94
N GLN A 32 29.08 26.44 14.18
CA GLN A 32 29.90 27.65 14.06
C GLN A 32 28.99 28.86 13.93
N PRO A 33 29.45 30.09 14.21
CA PRO A 33 28.62 31.29 14.05
C PRO A 33 27.94 31.33 12.67
N GLN A 34 26.61 31.35 12.66
CA GLN A 34 25.76 31.37 11.46
C GLN A 34 25.83 30.10 10.58
N VAL A 35 26.39 29.00 11.10
CA VAL A 35 26.42 27.68 10.45
C VAL A 35 25.70 26.66 11.32
N PHE A 36 24.60 26.13 10.78
CA PHE A 36 23.71 25.20 11.46
C PHE A 36 23.78 23.83 10.81
N GLU A 37 23.88 22.80 11.64
CA GLU A 37 23.74 21.41 11.24
C GLU A 37 22.52 20.78 11.92
N GLN A 38 22.03 19.65 11.40
CA GLN A 38 20.93 18.94 12.05
C GLN A 38 21.45 18.20 13.30
N SER A 39 20.74 18.30 14.41
CA SER A 39 20.88 17.37 15.52
C SER A 39 19.92 16.19 15.37
N GLU A 40 18.67 16.49 14.98
CA GLU A 40 17.63 15.52 14.71
C GLU A 40 16.86 15.94 13.46
N GLY A 41 16.73 15.05 12.48
CA GLY A 41 16.02 15.38 11.26
C GLY A 41 16.12 14.30 10.19
N PRO A 42 15.37 14.44 9.09
CA PRO A 42 15.21 13.40 8.09
C PRO A 42 16.38 13.30 7.11
N PHE A 43 17.46 14.04 7.33
CA PHE A 43 18.55 14.15 6.37
C PHE A 43 19.68 13.17 6.71
N SER A 44 20.39 12.71 5.68
CA SER A 44 21.68 12.03 5.84
C SER A 44 22.83 13.03 5.97
N ARG A 45 22.66 14.21 5.36
CA ARG A 45 23.53 15.38 5.49
C ARG A 45 22.67 16.63 5.39
N TYR A 46 22.92 17.60 6.25
CA TYR A 46 22.21 18.87 6.29
C TYR A 46 23.15 19.95 6.81
N GLN A 47 23.18 21.09 6.13
CA GLN A 47 23.88 22.28 6.57
C GLN A 47 23.14 23.52 6.08
N ARG A 48 22.88 24.47 6.97
CA ARG A 48 22.40 25.81 6.65
C ARG A 48 23.47 26.83 7.01
N ILE A 49 23.78 27.71 6.07
CA ILE A 49 24.65 28.86 6.28
C ILE A 49 23.78 30.11 6.14
N VAL A 50 23.86 31.00 7.11
CA VAL A 50 23.22 32.31 7.07
C VAL A 50 24.27 33.37 6.80
N THR A 51 23.94 34.34 5.97
CA THR A 51 24.77 35.52 5.73
C THR A 51 23.88 36.73 5.85
N VAL A 52 24.28 37.67 6.71
CA VAL A 52 23.58 38.93 6.91
C VAL A 52 24.41 40.06 6.33
N THR A 53 23.83 40.80 5.39
CA THR A 53 24.42 42.01 4.83
C THR A 53 23.54 43.21 5.17
N PRO A 54 24.09 44.31 5.74
CA PRO A 54 23.28 45.48 6.08
C PRO A 54 22.68 46.10 4.82
N ALA A 55 21.40 46.49 4.91
CA ALA A 55 20.67 47.23 3.88
C ALA A 55 20.33 48.66 4.37
N LEU A 56 19.76 49.48 3.48
CA LEU A 56 19.36 50.86 3.83
C LEU A 56 18.15 50.86 4.78
N ASN A 57 18.06 51.89 5.63
CA ASN A 57 16.92 52.18 6.53
C ASN A 57 16.67 51.19 7.68
N GLY A 58 17.73 50.69 8.36
CA GLY A 58 17.56 49.80 9.53
C GLY A 58 17.00 48.42 9.17
N ALA A 59 17.25 48.00 7.93
CA ALA A 59 16.93 46.68 7.43
C ALA A 59 18.22 45.92 7.12
N SER A 60 18.15 44.60 7.26
CA SER A 60 19.23 43.68 6.93
C SER A 60 18.76 42.71 5.85
N GLU A 61 19.62 42.49 4.85
CA GLU A 61 19.42 41.46 3.85
C GLU A 61 19.98 40.13 4.39
N VAL A 62 19.08 39.18 4.63
CA VAL A 62 19.39 37.83 5.08
C VAL A 62 19.37 36.89 3.90
N THR A 63 20.50 36.22 3.69
CA THR A 63 20.62 35.13 2.72
C THR A 63 20.85 33.82 3.46
N GLU A 64 19.96 32.85 3.27
CA GLU A 64 20.12 31.50 3.79
C GLU A 64 20.41 30.53 2.65
N GLU A 65 21.54 29.84 2.75
CA GLU A 65 21.91 28.77 1.84
C GLU A 65 21.84 27.45 2.60
N THR A 66 20.84 26.63 2.26
CA THR A 66 20.70 25.29 2.84
C THR A 66 21.12 24.23 1.83
N SER A 67 22.08 23.40 2.21
CA SER A 67 22.51 22.22 1.46
C SER A 67 22.11 20.96 2.22
N PHE A 68 21.44 20.03 1.54
CA PHE A 68 20.93 18.85 2.21
C PHE A 68 20.86 17.63 1.29
N ARG A 69 20.69 16.47 1.92
CA ARG A 69 20.38 15.20 1.27
C ARG A 69 19.47 14.40 2.19
N MET A 70 18.24 14.13 1.75
CA MET A 70 17.32 13.27 2.50
C MET A 70 17.95 11.90 2.79
N ALA A 71 17.63 11.31 3.94
CA ALA A 71 18.01 9.95 4.29
C ALA A 71 17.18 8.88 3.56
N ILE A 72 16.81 9.17 2.31
CA ILE A 72 16.02 8.33 1.42
C ILE A 72 16.95 7.88 0.28
N PRO A 73 17.41 6.62 0.27
CA PRO A 73 18.54 6.19 -0.56
C PRO A 73 18.25 6.16 -2.07
N VAL A 74 17.04 5.76 -2.49
CA VAL A 74 16.73 5.51 -3.91
C VAL A 74 15.99 6.68 -4.57
N TRP A 75 14.87 7.13 -4.01
CA TRP A 75 14.04 8.20 -4.59
C TRP A 75 14.10 9.54 -3.83
N GLY A 76 15.09 9.73 -2.96
CA GLY A 76 15.20 10.95 -2.14
C GLY A 76 15.21 12.24 -2.97
N ARG A 77 15.78 12.20 -4.18
CA ARG A 77 15.77 13.34 -5.12
C ARG A 77 14.38 13.83 -5.51
N GLY A 78 13.38 12.95 -5.58
CA GLY A 78 12.00 13.34 -5.84
C GLY A 78 11.39 14.11 -4.68
N VAL A 79 11.76 13.75 -3.45
CA VAL A 79 11.30 14.40 -2.22
C VAL A 79 12.09 15.69 -1.93
N ASP A 80 13.35 15.77 -2.38
CA ASP A 80 14.20 16.95 -2.20
C ASP A 80 13.53 18.24 -2.70
N LEU A 81 12.71 18.18 -3.77
CA LEU A 81 11.99 19.35 -4.28
C LEU A 81 10.93 19.85 -3.30
N LEU A 82 10.12 18.94 -2.73
CA LEU A 82 9.09 19.28 -1.75
C LEU A 82 9.74 19.79 -0.46
N MET A 83 10.83 19.16 -0.04
CA MET A 83 11.60 19.57 1.12
C MET A 83 12.29 20.93 0.92
N ALA A 84 12.84 21.20 -0.25
CA ALA A 84 13.42 22.51 -0.59
C ALA A 84 12.37 23.63 -0.57
N ARG A 85 11.10 23.33 -0.86
CA ARG A 85 10.00 24.29 -0.73
C ARG A 85 9.64 24.51 0.74
N ALA A 86 9.53 23.44 1.52
CA ALA A 86 9.21 23.55 2.94
C ALA A 86 10.30 24.30 3.73
N LEU A 87 11.58 24.06 3.43
CA LEU A 87 12.70 24.77 4.07
C LEU A 87 12.76 26.28 3.76
N LYS A 88 11.97 26.76 2.78
CA LYS A 88 11.86 28.20 2.43
C LYS A 88 10.67 28.88 3.13
N GLU A 89 9.83 28.14 3.85
CA GLU A 89 8.64 28.69 4.49
C GLU A 89 9.02 29.71 5.59
N PRO A 90 8.34 30.88 5.66
CA PRO A 90 8.61 31.91 6.67
C PRO A 90 8.35 31.44 8.10
N GLY A 91 7.25 30.71 8.29
CA GLY A 91 6.77 30.26 9.58
C GLY A 91 7.54 29.03 9.99
N ARG A 92 8.61 29.21 10.76
CA ARG A 92 9.44 28.15 11.37
C ARG A 92 8.69 27.46 12.53
N THR A 93 7.41 27.23 12.34
CA THR A 93 6.50 26.65 13.32
C THR A 93 6.16 25.23 12.89
N PRO A 94 6.29 24.22 13.78
CA PRO A 94 5.86 22.87 13.49
C PRO A 94 4.38 22.86 13.06
N HIS A 95 4.10 22.29 11.89
CA HIS A 95 2.75 22.14 11.39
C HIS A 95 2.65 20.95 10.44
N HIS A 96 1.46 20.36 10.39
CA HIS A 96 1.20 19.19 9.57
C HIS A 96 1.11 19.57 8.09
N ARG A 97 1.87 18.87 7.24
CA ARG A 97 1.79 19.00 5.78
C ARG A 97 1.12 17.77 5.20
N TRP A 98 0.41 17.93 4.09
CA TRP A 98 -0.29 16.80 3.44
C TRP A 98 0.65 15.65 3.03
N TRP A 99 1.95 15.93 2.86
CA TRP A 99 2.99 14.98 2.45
C TRP A 99 4.08 14.75 3.50
N TRP A 100 4.02 15.41 4.67
CA TRP A 100 5.05 15.33 5.71
C TRP A 100 4.47 15.61 7.11
N PRO A 101 4.82 14.82 8.16
CA PRO A 101 4.28 15.01 9.50
C PRO A 101 4.75 16.33 10.13
N ALA A 102 4.02 16.81 11.14
CA ALA A 102 4.43 17.98 11.93
C ALA A 102 5.64 17.68 12.84
N GLU A 103 5.80 16.41 13.21
CA GLU A 103 6.87 15.94 14.09
C GLU A 103 8.18 15.77 13.34
N VAL A 104 9.29 16.03 14.04
CA VAL A 104 10.63 15.82 13.50
C VAL A 104 10.87 14.32 13.32
N VAL A 105 11.10 13.91 12.07
CA VAL A 105 11.41 12.51 11.74
C VAL A 105 12.92 12.32 11.75
N THR A 106 13.41 11.37 12.55
CA THR A 106 14.85 11.09 12.61
C THR A 106 15.41 10.55 11.29
N THR A 107 16.73 10.65 11.12
CA THR A 107 17.48 10.07 10.00
C THR A 107 17.27 8.55 9.93
N HIS A 108 17.27 7.91 11.09
CA HIS A 108 17.09 6.46 11.23
C HIS A 108 15.70 6.02 10.77
N THR A 109 14.66 6.68 11.30
CA THR A 109 13.26 6.42 10.92
C THR A 109 13.04 6.66 9.43
N THR A 110 13.57 7.76 8.88
CA THR A 110 13.46 8.09 7.46
C THR A 110 14.09 7.01 6.57
N ASN A 111 15.29 6.55 6.92
CA ASN A 111 15.98 5.47 6.19
C ASN A 111 15.20 4.16 6.29
N LEU A 112 14.79 3.76 7.50
CA LEU A 112 14.01 2.54 7.70
C LEU A 112 12.72 2.52 6.87
N ILE A 113 11.94 3.60 6.89
CA ILE A 113 10.69 3.70 6.11
C ILE A 113 10.97 3.52 4.63
N ALA A 114 12.05 4.12 4.11
CA ALA A 114 12.43 3.95 2.71
C ALA A 114 12.80 2.50 2.39
N LEU A 115 13.58 1.82 3.24
CA LEU A 115 13.94 0.41 3.04
C LEU A 115 12.71 -0.51 3.10
N LEU A 116 11.85 -0.30 4.10
CA LEU A 116 10.58 -1.02 4.24
C LEU A 116 9.64 -0.79 3.06
N SER A 117 9.62 0.43 2.50
CA SER A 117 8.83 0.76 1.32
C SER A 117 9.33 0.02 0.07
N ILE A 118 10.65 -0.15 -0.09
CA ILE A 118 11.23 -0.96 -1.18
C ILE A 118 10.81 -2.42 -1.04
N LEU A 119 10.95 -2.99 0.16
CA LEU A 119 10.53 -4.37 0.43
C LEU A 119 9.02 -4.55 0.19
N GLY A 120 8.21 -3.58 0.62
CA GLY A 120 6.78 -3.54 0.36
C GLY A 120 6.46 -3.59 -1.13
N MET A 121 7.17 -2.79 -1.93
CA MET A 121 7.02 -2.76 -3.39
C MET A 121 7.40 -4.11 -4.03
N ILE A 122 8.51 -4.72 -3.62
CA ILE A 122 8.96 -6.04 -4.10
C ILE A 122 7.91 -7.12 -3.76
N GLY A 123 7.40 -7.10 -2.53
CA GLY A 123 6.41 -8.08 -2.08
C GLY A 123 5.10 -7.98 -2.82
N ALA A 124 4.64 -6.75 -3.05
CA ALA A 124 3.42 -6.52 -3.79
C ALA A 124 3.54 -6.93 -5.27
N TYR A 125 4.68 -6.66 -5.92
CA TYR A 125 4.96 -7.17 -7.28
C TYR A 125 4.81 -8.69 -7.35
N ILE A 126 5.55 -9.40 -6.48
CA ILE A 126 5.56 -10.87 -6.46
C ILE A 126 4.16 -11.41 -6.14
N GLY A 127 3.47 -10.80 -5.17
CA GLY A 127 2.16 -11.27 -4.71
C GLY A 127 1.06 -11.22 -5.78
N VAL A 128 1.15 -10.33 -6.76
CA VAL A 128 0.16 -10.20 -7.84
C VAL A 128 0.61 -10.78 -9.17
N ASN A 129 1.89 -11.15 -9.32
CA ASN A 129 2.50 -11.55 -10.60
C ASN A 129 1.73 -12.67 -11.31
N ILE A 130 1.40 -13.76 -10.62
CA ILE A 130 0.62 -14.87 -11.21
C ILE A 130 -0.75 -14.41 -11.69
N GLY A 131 -1.42 -13.54 -10.95
CA GLY A 131 -2.74 -13.04 -11.31
C GLY A 131 -2.77 -12.22 -12.59
N GLN A 132 -1.63 -11.62 -12.98
CA GLN A 132 -1.52 -10.81 -14.20
C GLN A 132 -1.02 -11.62 -15.40
N THR A 133 -0.32 -12.73 -15.17
CA THR A 133 0.41 -13.47 -16.21
C THR A 133 -0.14 -14.86 -16.51
N ILE A 134 -1.01 -15.41 -15.66
CA ILE A 134 -1.47 -16.80 -15.78
C ILE A 134 -2.17 -17.08 -17.11
N THR A 135 -2.90 -16.12 -17.69
CA THR A 135 -3.56 -16.25 -18.99
C THR A 135 -2.55 -16.53 -20.11
N PHE A 136 -1.35 -15.94 -20.04
CA PHE A 136 -0.28 -16.20 -21.03
C PHE A 136 0.34 -17.58 -20.83
N ALA A 137 0.54 -18.00 -19.58
CA ALA A 137 1.05 -19.34 -19.26
C ALA A 137 0.03 -20.44 -19.60
N ALA A 138 -1.26 -20.21 -19.37
CA ALA A 138 -2.34 -21.12 -19.69
C ALA A 138 -2.42 -21.39 -21.20
N ALA A 139 -2.27 -20.34 -22.01
CA ALA A 139 -2.21 -20.46 -23.47
C ALA A 139 -1.06 -21.36 -23.95
N GLU A 140 0.15 -21.22 -23.39
CA GLU A 140 1.27 -22.13 -23.74
C GLU A 140 1.00 -23.57 -23.33
N PHE A 141 0.42 -23.79 -22.15
CA PHE A 141 0.17 -25.14 -21.63
C PHE A 141 -1.12 -25.77 -22.18
N GLY A 142 -1.87 -25.07 -23.02
CA GLY A 142 -3.18 -25.52 -23.51
C GLY A 142 -4.17 -25.78 -22.35
N ALA A 143 -4.06 -25.01 -21.26
CA ALA A 143 -4.90 -25.18 -20.08
C ALA A 143 -6.25 -24.49 -20.28
N SER A 144 -7.32 -25.12 -19.79
CA SER A 144 -8.66 -24.52 -19.82
C SER A 144 -8.81 -23.38 -18.83
N ASP A 145 -9.81 -22.53 -19.05
CA ASP A 145 -10.19 -21.41 -18.18
C ASP A 145 -10.48 -21.90 -16.75
N THR A 146 -11.09 -23.08 -16.63
CA THR A 146 -11.29 -23.77 -15.34
C THR A 146 -9.97 -24.07 -14.63
N ALA A 147 -8.99 -24.57 -15.37
CA ALA A 147 -7.69 -24.93 -14.82
C ALA A 147 -6.94 -23.67 -14.37
N GLN A 148 -7.04 -22.57 -15.14
CA GLN A 148 -6.53 -21.25 -14.76
C GLN A 148 -7.21 -20.71 -13.49
N ALA A 149 -8.54 -20.73 -13.42
CA ALA A 149 -9.29 -20.27 -12.25
C ALA A 149 -8.96 -21.10 -11.00
N ASN A 150 -8.87 -22.42 -11.14
CA ASN A 150 -8.48 -23.33 -10.06
C ASN A 150 -7.02 -23.11 -9.63
N ALA A 151 -6.10 -22.88 -10.57
CA ALA A 151 -4.71 -22.54 -10.27
C ALA A 151 -4.61 -21.22 -9.48
N LEU A 152 -5.36 -20.19 -9.87
CA LEU A 152 -5.43 -18.93 -9.13
C LEU A 152 -6.00 -19.12 -7.73
N ALA A 153 -7.05 -19.93 -7.56
CA ALA A 153 -7.61 -20.27 -6.26
C ALA A 153 -6.59 -21.04 -5.39
N ALA A 154 -5.93 -22.06 -5.94
CA ALA A 154 -4.91 -22.85 -5.25
C ALA A 154 -3.70 -22.00 -4.83
N SER A 155 -3.29 -21.02 -5.66
CA SER A 155 -2.19 -20.11 -5.32
C SER A 155 -2.44 -19.30 -4.03
N ARG A 156 -3.71 -19.13 -3.64
CA ARG A 156 -4.10 -18.40 -2.42
C ARG A 156 -3.86 -19.19 -1.14
N ILE A 157 -3.77 -20.53 -1.22
CA ILE A 157 -3.41 -21.40 -0.07
C ILE A 157 -2.03 -21.02 0.48
N GLY A 158 -1.16 -20.46 -0.36
CA GLY A 158 0.14 -19.92 0.03
C GLY A 158 0.10 -18.95 1.22
N VAL A 159 -1.02 -18.25 1.44
CA VAL A 159 -1.21 -17.39 2.63
C VAL A 159 -1.00 -18.15 3.94
N LEU A 160 -1.30 -19.45 4.02
CA LEU A 160 -1.04 -20.25 5.22
C LEU A 160 0.44 -20.33 5.57
N VAL A 161 1.33 -20.29 4.56
CA VAL A 161 2.79 -20.22 4.77
C VAL A 161 3.14 -18.95 5.54
N SER A 162 2.44 -17.83 5.29
CA SER A 162 2.66 -16.56 5.98
C SER A 162 2.24 -16.57 7.45
N THR A 163 1.27 -17.41 7.83
CA THR A 163 0.78 -17.50 9.21
C THR A 163 1.81 -18.18 10.15
N VAL A 164 2.55 -19.17 9.64
CA VAL A 164 3.62 -19.87 10.41
C VAL A 164 4.80 -18.92 10.75
N VAL A 165 4.95 -17.86 9.97
CA VAL A 165 6.07 -16.89 10.05
C VAL A 165 5.94 -15.99 11.24
N ILE A 166 4.73 -15.56 11.57
CA ILE A 166 4.45 -14.63 12.68
C ILE A 166 4.96 -15.25 13.98
N TRP A 167 4.81 -16.57 14.16
CA TRP A 167 5.34 -17.28 15.32
C TRP A 167 6.88 -17.36 15.36
N ARG A 168 7.53 -17.49 14.20
CA ARG A 168 9.01 -17.47 14.10
C ARG A 168 9.58 -16.05 14.18
N ALA A 169 8.75 -15.04 13.95
CA ALA A 169 9.14 -13.64 13.91
C ALA A 169 9.68 -13.10 15.23
N ASP A 170 9.25 -13.71 16.33
CA ASP A 170 9.61 -13.32 17.68
C ASP A 170 10.81 -14.11 18.23
N ILE A 171 11.41 -15.00 17.43
CA ILE A 171 12.57 -15.83 17.81
C ILE A 171 13.83 -15.47 17.02
N ILE A 172 13.69 -15.19 15.71
CA ILE A 172 14.84 -15.05 14.79
C ILE A 172 15.29 -13.58 14.64
N GLY A 173 14.43 -12.62 14.97
CA GLY A 173 14.66 -11.20 14.72
C GLY A 173 14.08 -10.73 13.37
N ARG A 174 13.74 -9.44 13.28
CA ARG A 174 12.96 -8.88 12.16
C ARG A 174 13.75 -8.78 10.87
N LYS A 175 14.98 -8.27 10.92
CA LYS A 175 15.86 -8.08 9.74
C LYS A 175 16.14 -9.39 8.98
N PRO A 176 16.66 -10.46 9.62
CA PRO A 176 16.94 -11.72 8.91
C PRO A 176 15.68 -12.34 8.31
N LEU A 177 14.52 -12.18 8.96
CA LEU A 177 13.26 -12.66 8.42
C LEU A 177 12.76 -11.85 7.24
N LEU A 178 12.80 -10.52 7.28
CA LEU A 178 12.44 -9.69 6.13
C LEU A 178 13.26 -10.05 4.90
N ILE A 179 14.57 -10.24 5.05
CA ILE A 179 15.47 -10.62 3.96
C ILE A 179 15.23 -12.06 3.51
N GLY A 180 15.04 -13.01 4.44
CA GLY A 180 14.75 -14.40 4.11
C GLY A 180 13.43 -14.53 3.34
N PHE A 181 12.41 -13.78 3.73
CA PHE A 181 11.11 -13.74 3.07
C PHE A 181 11.19 -13.07 1.70
N ALA A 182 11.88 -11.95 1.58
CA ALA A 182 12.14 -11.31 0.30
C ALA A 182 12.86 -12.26 -0.68
N SER A 183 13.91 -12.93 -0.20
CA SER A 183 14.73 -13.84 -1.00
C SER A 183 13.95 -15.09 -1.39
N GLY A 184 13.18 -15.68 -0.46
CA GLY A 184 12.31 -16.82 -0.74
C GLY A 184 11.23 -16.49 -1.76
N ALA A 185 10.56 -15.34 -1.60
CA ALA A 185 9.57 -14.85 -2.56
C ALA A 185 10.18 -14.69 -3.96
N ALA A 186 11.34 -14.03 -4.06
CA ALA A 186 12.03 -13.82 -5.33
C ALA A 186 12.47 -15.15 -5.97
N LEU A 187 13.06 -16.06 -5.18
CA LEU A 187 13.51 -17.37 -5.63
C LEU A 187 12.37 -18.19 -6.22
N PHE A 188 11.27 -18.36 -5.49
CA PHE A 188 10.13 -19.16 -5.97
C PHE A 188 9.40 -18.50 -7.14
N THR A 189 9.44 -17.18 -7.25
CA THR A 189 8.95 -16.48 -8.46
C THR A 189 9.82 -16.84 -9.66
N VAL A 190 11.14 -16.75 -9.54
CA VAL A 190 12.09 -17.10 -10.60
C VAL A 190 11.98 -18.58 -10.99
N LEU A 191 11.79 -19.48 -10.02
CA LEU A 191 11.53 -20.90 -10.30
C LEU A 191 10.27 -21.11 -11.15
N GLY A 192 9.27 -20.22 -11.02
CA GLY A 192 8.07 -20.21 -11.87
C GLY A 192 8.37 -20.01 -13.35
N ALA A 193 9.44 -19.27 -13.69
CA ALA A 193 9.88 -19.10 -15.07
C ALA A 193 10.29 -20.42 -15.72
N PHE A 194 10.75 -21.40 -14.93
CA PHE A 194 11.18 -22.71 -15.43
C PHE A 194 10.06 -23.76 -15.41
N SER A 195 8.81 -23.34 -15.13
CA SER A 195 7.70 -24.28 -15.09
C SER A 195 7.37 -24.85 -16.46
N THR A 196 7.11 -26.16 -16.47
CA THR A 196 6.75 -26.96 -17.65
C THR A 196 5.28 -27.37 -17.66
N SER A 197 4.53 -27.02 -16.60
CA SER A 197 3.10 -27.27 -16.49
C SER A 197 2.44 -26.21 -15.60
N LEU A 198 1.13 -26.03 -15.78
CA LEU A 198 0.34 -25.10 -14.96
C LEU A 198 0.36 -25.50 -13.48
N THR A 199 0.41 -26.79 -13.16
CA THR A 199 0.52 -27.28 -11.78
C THR A 199 1.85 -26.88 -11.14
N MET A 200 2.96 -27.03 -11.85
CA MET A 200 4.28 -26.61 -11.37
C MET A 200 4.33 -25.10 -11.15
N LEU A 201 3.77 -24.32 -12.08
CA LEU A 201 3.64 -22.87 -11.93
C LEU A 201 2.80 -22.54 -10.68
N THR A 202 1.65 -23.18 -10.51
CA THR A 202 0.75 -22.94 -9.37
C THR A 202 1.43 -23.21 -8.04
N VAL A 203 2.13 -24.34 -7.90
CA VAL A 203 2.83 -24.71 -6.66
C VAL A 203 3.95 -23.72 -6.35
N THR A 204 4.81 -23.42 -7.32
CA THR A 204 5.92 -22.46 -7.11
C THR A 204 5.37 -21.08 -6.73
N GLN A 205 4.30 -20.62 -7.37
CA GLN A 205 3.72 -19.31 -7.10
C GLN A 205 2.87 -19.27 -5.83
N ALA A 206 2.26 -20.38 -5.40
CA ALA A 206 1.64 -20.47 -4.09
C ALA A 206 2.68 -20.22 -2.99
N VAL A 207 3.86 -20.85 -3.11
CA VAL A 207 4.96 -20.66 -2.15
C VAL A 207 5.51 -19.23 -2.23
N ALA A 208 5.78 -18.71 -3.44
CA ALA A 208 6.26 -17.35 -3.65
C ALA A 208 5.31 -16.31 -3.03
N ARG A 209 4.00 -16.47 -3.26
CA ARG A 209 2.96 -15.60 -2.71
C ARG A 209 2.85 -15.69 -1.19
N GLY A 210 3.06 -16.88 -0.62
CA GLY A 210 3.13 -17.06 0.83
C GLY A 210 4.28 -16.26 1.46
N PHE A 211 5.47 -16.35 0.88
CA PHE A 211 6.63 -15.53 1.29
C PHE A 211 6.38 -14.03 1.07
N ALA A 212 5.81 -13.62 -0.06
CA ALA A 212 5.48 -12.21 -0.30
C ALA A 212 4.47 -11.68 0.74
N THR A 213 3.43 -12.45 1.06
CA THR A 213 2.44 -12.07 2.06
C THR A 213 3.06 -11.95 3.45
N GLY A 214 3.89 -12.92 3.85
CA GLY A 214 4.64 -12.86 5.11
C GLY A 214 5.56 -11.65 5.18
N MET A 215 6.23 -11.30 4.09
CA MET A 215 7.08 -10.11 4.01
C MET A 215 6.27 -8.82 4.21
N LEU A 216 5.12 -8.67 3.54
CA LEU A 216 4.27 -7.48 3.68
C LEU A 216 3.75 -7.31 5.12
N THR A 217 3.39 -8.41 5.77
CA THR A 217 3.02 -8.42 7.19
C THR A 217 4.18 -7.97 8.08
N LEU A 218 5.39 -8.50 7.85
CA LEU A 218 6.58 -8.11 8.60
C LEU A 218 6.98 -6.64 8.37
N VAL A 219 6.82 -6.13 7.14
CA VAL A 219 7.07 -4.72 6.81
C VAL A 219 6.16 -3.81 7.62
N THR A 220 4.87 -4.14 7.67
CA THR A 220 3.87 -3.40 8.44
C THR A 220 4.18 -3.47 9.94
N LEU A 221 4.51 -4.66 10.43
CA LEU A 221 4.86 -4.88 11.84
C LEU A 221 6.09 -4.08 12.25
N ALA A 222 7.19 -4.19 11.51
CA ALA A 222 8.42 -3.44 11.77
C ALA A 222 8.18 -1.94 11.79
N ALA A 223 7.38 -1.42 10.86
CA ALA A 223 6.99 -0.01 10.86
C ALA A 223 6.21 0.36 12.14
N THR A 224 5.20 -0.41 12.52
CA THR A 224 4.41 -0.11 13.72
C THR A 224 5.22 -0.21 15.02
N GLU A 225 6.24 -1.06 15.06
CA GLU A 225 7.12 -1.25 16.21
C GLU A 225 8.11 -0.09 16.38
N GLU A 226 8.65 0.47 15.30
CA GLU A 226 9.68 1.50 15.42
C GLU A 226 9.15 2.93 15.46
N ILE A 227 7.91 3.14 15.02
CA ILE A 227 7.38 4.47 14.78
C ILE A 227 6.47 4.94 15.94
N PRO A 228 6.63 6.20 16.40
CA PRO A 228 5.74 6.84 17.37
C PRO A 228 4.27 6.77 16.94
N ARG A 229 3.36 6.62 17.91
CA ARG A 229 1.92 6.39 17.64
C ARG A 229 1.29 7.46 16.74
N THR A 230 1.71 8.70 16.90
CA THR A 230 1.27 9.90 16.18
C THR A 230 1.54 9.85 14.67
N MET A 231 2.65 9.26 14.24
CA MET A 231 3.05 9.19 12.81
C MET A 231 2.71 7.86 12.12
N ARG A 232 2.19 6.87 12.85
CA ARG A 232 1.95 5.52 12.30
C ARG A 232 1.02 5.53 11.10
N SER A 233 -0.09 6.27 11.16
CA SER A 233 -1.06 6.34 10.06
C SER A 233 -0.46 6.90 8.77
N PHE A 234 0.32 7.97 8.87
CA PHE A 234 1.03 8.58 7.76
C PHE A 234 1.99 7.57 7.10
N ILE A 235 2.78 6.87 7.91
CA ILE A 235 3.79 5.93 7.37
C ILE A 235 3.14 4.67 6.80
N LEU A 236 2.12 4.13 7.45
CA LEU A 236 1.34 3.02 6.90
C LEU A 236 0.71 3.39 5.55
N SER A 237 0.31 4.65 5.36
CA SER A 237 -0.19 5.16 4.08
C SER A 237 0.91 5.18 3.01
N ILE A 238 2.13 5.63 3.35
CA ILE A 238 3.29 5.55 2.44
C ILE A 238 3.57 4.09 2.04
N LEU A 239 3.64 3.18 3.02
CA LEU A 239 3.91 1.76 2.76
C LEU A 239 2.84 1.14 1.85
N THR A 240 1.58 1.46 2.10
CA THR A 240 0.45 0.99 1.26
C THR A 240 0.55 1.54 -0.16
N MET A 241 0.91 2.81 -0.32
CA MET A 241 1.09 3.44 -1.64
C MET A 241 2.27 2.80 -2.39
N CYS A 242 3.41 2.57 -1.74
CA CYS A 242 4.55 1.89 -2.33
C CYS A 242 4.24 0.42 -2.69
N GLY A 243 3.45 -0.27 -1.86
CA GLY A 243 2.92 -1.59 -2.18
C GLY A 243 2.03 -1.56 -3.42
N ALA A 244 1.08 -0.62 -3.51
CA ALA A 244 0.23 -0.47 -4.68
C ALA A 244 1.04 -0.19 -5.95
N LEU A 245 2.09 0.63 -5.87
CA LEU A 245 3.03 0.87 -6.97
C LEU A 245 3.73 -0.42 -7.42
N GLY A 246 4.16 -1.25 -6.47
CA GLY A 246 4.81 -2.54 -6.75
C GLY A 246 3.87 -3.53 -7.42
N ALA A 247 2.62 -3.63 -6.95
CA ALA A 247 1.60 -4.44 -7.60
C ALA A 247 1.31 -3.96 -9.03
N GLY A 248 1.22 -2.64 -9.24
CA GLY A 248 1.02 -2.02 -10.56
C GLY A 248 2.22 -2.21 -11.50
N ALA A 249 3.44 -2.29 -10.99
CA ALA A 249 4.65 -2.44 -11.79
C ALA A 249 4.67 -3.73 -12.62
N VAL A 250 3.95 -4.79 -12.21
CA VAL A 250 3.78 -6.02 -13.02
C VAL A 250 3.19 -5.69 -14.40
N ILE A 251 2.25 -4.75 -14.46
CA ILE A 251 1.55 -4.35 -15.69
C ILE A 251 2.53 -3.66 -16.67
N TRP A 252 3.57 -3.00 -16.16
CA TRP A 252 4.61 -2.38 -16.99
C TRP A 252 5.46 -3.40 -17.72
N PHE A 253 5.62 -4.60 -17.16
CA PHE A 253 6.38 -5.69 -17.74
C PHE A 253 5.52 -6.68 -18.53
N LEU A 254 4.19 -6.55 -18.49
CA LEU A 254 3.29 -7.41 -19.24
C LEU A 254 3.53 -7.43 -20.77
N PRO A 255 4.01 -6.35 -21.43
CA PRO A 255 4.39 -6.42 -22.85
C PRO A 255 5.48 -7.47 -23.13
N LEU A 256 6.33 -7.81 -22.15
CA LEU A 256 7.29 -8.91 -22.29
C LEU A 256 6.61 -10.27 -22.46
N ALA A 257 5.41 -10.44 -21.89
CA ALA A 257 4.61 -11.64 -22.03
C ALA A 257 4.07 -11.84 -23.45
N GLY A 258 3.92 -10.75 -24.22
CA GLY A 258 3.43 -10.78 -25.59
C GLY A 258 4.49 -10.99 -26.67
N ILE A 259 5.78 -11.12 -26.33
CA ILE A 259 6.86 -11.26 -27.33
C ILE A 259 6.73 -12.58 -28.10
N ASN A 260 6.39 -13.66 -27.40
CA ASN A 260 6.12 -14.99 -27.95
C ASN A 260 5.38 -15.81 -26.88
N ASP A 261 4.96 -17.04 -27.21
CA ASP A 261 4.23 -17.93 -26.29
C ASP A 261 4.97 -18.20 -24.98
N ARG A 262 6.30 -18.09 -24.96
CA ARG A 262 7.15 -18.29 -23.77
C ARG A 262 7.57 -16.98 -23.10
N GLY A 263 7.17 -15.83 -23.64
CA GLY A 263 7.61 -14.49 -23.23
C GLY A 263 7.21 -14.16 -21.79
N TRP A 264 6.11 -14.74 -21.31
CA TRP A 264 5.60 -14.51 -19.95
C TRP A 264 6.63 -14.91 -18.89
N ARG A 265 7.54 -15.85 -19.17
CA ARG A 265 8.64 -16.24 -18.28
C ARG A 265 9.56 -15.07 -17.93
N LEU A 266 9.73 -14.09 -18.82
CA LEU A 266 10.56 -12.91 -18.58
C LEU A 266 10.02 -12.09 -17.40
N VAL A 267 8.69 -12.02 -17.24
CA VAL A 267 8.05 -11.31 -16.10
C VAL A 267 8.40 -11.98 -14.77
N TYR A 268 8.59 -13.31 -14.77
CA TYR A 268 9.02 -14.10 -13.62
C TYR A 268 10.54 -14.01 -13.36
N LEU A 269 11.33 -13.54 -14.33
CA LEU A 269 12.77 -13.28 -14.16
C LEU A 269 13.07 -11.87 -13.63
N VAL A 270 12.11 -10.93 -13.69
CA VAL A 270 12.26 -9.56 -13.14
C VAL A 270 12.73 -9.55 -11.67
N PRO A 271 12.28 -10.45 -10.77
CA PRO A 271 12.78 -10.49 -9.40
C PRO A 271 14.30 -10.73 -9.26
N LEU A 272 15.00 -11.21 -10.30
CA LEU A 272 16.47 -11.25 -10.30
C LEU A 272 17.07 -9.84 -10.19
N LEU A 273 16.39 -8.82 -10.72
CA LEU A 273 16.79 -7.42 -10.57
C LEU A 273 16.60 -6.92 -9.13
N PHE A 274 15.72 -7.55 -8.35
CA PHE A 274 15.51 -7.22 -6.94
C PHE A 274 16.56 -7.86 -6.02
N ALA A 275 17.22 -8.95 -6.42
CA ALA A 275 18.26 -9.61 -5.62
C ALA A 275 19.39 -8.67 -5.15
N PRO A 276 20.03 -7.86 -6.01
CA PRO A 276 21.05 -6.90 -5.56
C PRO A 276 20.47 -5.83 -4.62
N VAL A 277 19.20 -5.45 -4.80
CA VAL A 277 18.50 -4.51 -3.93
C VAL A 277 18.26 -5.14 -2.55
N ILE A 278 17.74 -6.37 -2.49
CA ILE A 278 17.51 -7.11 -1.25
C ILE A 278 18.84 -7.29 -0.49
N HIS A 279 19.91 -7.65 -1.20
CA HIS A 279 21.24 -7.77 -0.62
C HIS A 279 21.79 -6.44 -0.09
N TRP A 280 21.58 -5.35 -0.81
CA TRP A 280 21.94 -4.01 -0.35
C TRP A 280 21.12 -3.58 0.89
N ILE A 281 19.82 -3.89 0.94
CA ILE A 281 18.98 -3.68 2.13
C ILE A 281 19.51 -4.50 3.30
N TRP A 282 19.88 -5.77 3.08
CA TRP A 282 20.45 -6.62 4.13
C TRP A 282 21.73 -6.02 4.75
N ARG A 283 22.59 -5.39 3.95
CA ARG A 283 23.80 -4.72 4.48
C ARG A 283 23.51 -3.39 5.18
N THR A 284 22.49 -2.66 4.74
CA THR A 284 22.23 -1.28 5.18
C THR A 284 21.23 -1.19 6.32
N MET A 285 20.29 -2.14 6.39
CA MET A 285 19.19 -2.11 7.35
C MET A 285 19.73 -2.33 8.77
N PRO A 286 19.49 -1.41 9.71
CA PRO A 286 19.81 -1.61 11.11
C PRO A 286 18.88 -2.66 11.75
N GLU A 287 19.34 -3.34 12.79
CA GLU A 287 18.50 -4.27 13.56
C GLU A 287 17.41 -3.48 14.30
N THR A 288 16.17 -3.99 14.30
CA THR A 288 15.05 -3.30 14.92
C THR A 288 15.25 -3.21 16.44
N ARG A 289 15.27 -1.99 17.00
CA ARG A 289 15.67 -1.71 18.40
C ARG A 289 14.80 -2.38 19.48
N ARG A 290 13.60 -2.86 19.14
CA ARG A 290 12.58 -3.31 20.09
C ARG A 290 12.60 -4.81 20.44
N PHE A 291 13.64 -5.54 20.06
CA PHE A 291 13.83 -6.92 20.50
C PHE A 291 14.43 -7.03 21.93
N ALA A 292 14.92 -5.91 22.51
CA ALA A 292 15.56 -5.88 23.83
C ALA A 292 14.65 -5.48 25.00
N ALA A 293 13.38 -5.13 24.75
CA ALA A 293 12.44 -4.70 25.78
C ALA A 293 11.01 -5.21 25.50
N ALA A 294 10.87 -6.50 25.20
CA ALA A 294 9.56 -7.12 25.05
C ALA A 294 8.89 -7.28 26.42
N ASP A 295 8.27 -6.20 26.90
CA ASP A 295 7.12 -6.31 27.78
C ASP A 295 6.04 -7.05 26.99
N ARG A 296 5.76 -8.28 27.40
CA ARG A 296 4.75 -9.17 26.82
C ARG A 296 3.36 -8.63 27.15
N ALA A 297 2.95 -7.56 26.49
CA ALA A 297 1.54 -7.21 26.42
C ALA A 297 0.84 -8.29 25.57
N HIS A 298 0.26 -9.28 26.26
CA HIS A 298 -0.59 -10.30 25.67
C HIS A 298 -1.55 -9.67 24.66
N SER A 299 -1.50 -10.12 23.40
CA SER A 299 -2.60 -9.92 22.46
C SER A 299 -3.84 -10.54 23.11
N PRO A 300 -4.88 -9.76 23.45
CA PRO A 300 -6.07 -10.34 24.06
C PRO A 300 -6.68 -11.36 23.09
N GLY A 301 -7.06 -12.53 23.60
CA GLY A 301 -7.83 -13.49 22.82
C GLY A 301 -9.17 -12.91 22.34
N LEU A 302 -9.89 -13.64 21.48
CA LEU A 302 -11.18 -13.25 20.89
C LEU A 302 -12.24 -12.78 21.93
N GLY A 303 -12.06 -13.09 23.22
CA GLY A 303 -13.01 -12.83 24.31
C GLY A 303 -13.37 -11.35 24.55
N ALA A 304 -12.59 -10.38 24.06
CA ALA A 304 -12.91 -8.95 24.15
C ALA A 304 -13.49 -8.34 22.85
N THR A 305 -13.63 -9.15 21.79
CA THR A 305 -14.07 -8.66 20.48
C THR A 305 -15.59 -8.73 20.35
N LYS A 306 -16.23 -7.65 19.92
CA LYS A 306 -17.66 -7.64 19.61
C LYS A 306 -17.94 -8.55 18.40
N ILE A 307 -18.31 -9.81 18.66
CA ILE A 307 -18.41 -10.87 17.64
C ILE A 307 -19.35 -10.51 16.48
N ARG A 308 -20.41 -9.74 16.76
CA ARG A 308 -21.33 -9.20 15.74
C ARG A 308 -20.59 -8.35 14.71
N TRP A 309 -19.74 -7.43 15.14
CA TRP A 309 -18.99 -6.54 14.24
C TRP A 309 -17.90 -7.30 13.50
N PHE A 310 -17.27 -8.26 14.15
CA PHE A 310 -16.32 -9.17 13.53
C PHE A 310 -16.99 -10.00 12.42
N ALA A 311 -18.13 -10.62 12.70
CA ALA A 311 -18.89 -11.40 11.72
C ALA A 311 -19.38 -10.53 10.56
N LEU A 312 -19.87 -9.31 10.84
CA LEU A 312 -20.32 -8.38 9.81
C LEU A 312 -19.17 -7.96 8.89
N LEU A 313 -18.02 -7.56 9.45
CA LEU A 313 -16.86 -7.19 8.64
C LEU A 313 -16.26 -8.39 7.90
N GLY A 314 -16.20 -9.55 8.55
CA GLY A 314 -15.80 -10.80 7.90
C GLY A 314 -16.67 -11.11 6.69
N PHE A 315 -18.01 -11.00 6.82
CA PHE A 315 -18.93 -11.19 5.71
C PHE A 315 -18.73 -10.14 4.60
N ILE A 316 -18.56 -8.85 4.95
CA ILE A 316 -18.29 -7.78 3.97
C ILE A 316 -17.03 -8.10 3.16
N TYR A 317 -15.93 -8.47 3.81
CA TYR A 317 -14.67 -8.82 3.14
C TYR A 317 -14.80 -10.09 2.29
N PHE A 318 -15.46 -11.12 2.82
CA PHE A 318 -15.75 -12.35 2.09
C PHE A 318 -16.53 -12.07 0.81
N ALA A 319 -17.68 -11.40 0.94
CA ALA A 319 -18.61 -11.12 -0.15
C ALA A 319 -18.00 -10.23 -1.24
N THR A 320 -17.29 -9.18 -0.86
CA THR A 320 -16.58 -8.31 -1.81
C THR A 320 -15.45 -9.08 -2.52
N SER A 321 -14.78 -9.99 -1.83
CA SER A 321 -13.71 -10.81 -2.41
C SER A 321 -14.21 -11.94 -3.32
N VAL A 322 -15.38 -12.53 -3.05
CA VAL A 322 -16.03 -13.54 -3.91
C VAL A 322 -16.26 -12.98 -5.32
N PHE A 323 -16.67 -11.71 -5.45
CA PHE A 323 -16.84 -11.06 -6.75
C PHE A 323 -15.54 -10.42 -7.26
N GLY A 324 -14.84 -9.67 -6.42
CA GLY A 324 -13.73 -8.82 -6.84
C GLY A 324 -12.52 -9.59 -7.36
N ALA A 325 -12.27 -10.80 -6.83
CA ALA A 325 -11.15 -11.61 -7.29
C ALA A 325 -11.32 -12.15 -8.71
N PRO A 326 -12.42 -12.86 -9.06
CA PRO A 326 -12.72 -13.22 -10.44
C PRO A 326 -12.75 -12.02 -11.38
N ALA A 327 -13.43 -10.92 -11.00
CA ALA A 327 -13.54 -9.73 -11.83
C ALA A 327 -12.17 -9.10 -12.18
N ALA A 328 -11.25 -9.05 -11.22
CA ALA A 328 -9.91 -8.52 -11.46
C ALA A 328 -9.02 -9.47 -12.29
N GLN A 329 -9.17 -10.78 -12.09
CA GLN A 329 -8.29 -11.81 -12.66
C GLN A 329 -8.67 -12.23 -14.07
N LEU A 330 -9.96 -12.42 -14.35
CA LEU A 330 -10.47 -12.81 -15.67
C LEU A 330 -10.50 -11.64 -16.67
N GLN A 331 -10.23 -10.41 -16.22
CA GLN A 331 -10.26 -9.25 -17.09
C GLN A 331 -9.14 -9.24 -18.15
N ASN A 332 -7.94 -9.74 -17.84
CA ASN A 332 -6.87 -9.81 -18.86
C ASN A 332 -7.19 -10.88 -19.91
N GLU A 333 -7.83 -11.97 -19.50
CA GLU A 333 -8.33 -13.05 -20.35
C GLU A 333 -9.43 -12.54 -21.27
N TYR A 334 -10.48 -11.94 -20.73
CA TYR A 334 -11.54 -11.33 -21.54
C TYR A 334 -11.01 -10.29 -22.55
N LEU A 335 -10.10 -9.41 -22.14
CA LEU A 335 -9.50 -8.44 -23.05
C LEU A 335 -8.72 -9.11 -24.18
N ARG A 336 -8.08 -10.25 -23.91
CA ARG A 336 -7.29 -10.98 -24.91
C ARG A 336 -8.18 -11.81 -25.83
N ASP A 337 -9.06 -12.62 -25.27
CA ASP A 337 -9.73 -13.72 -25.98
C ASP A 337 -11.07 -13.29 -26.59
N ASP A 338 -11.83 -12.42 -25.91
CA ASP A 338 -13.11 -11.90 -26.41
C ASP A 338 -12.94 -10.57 -27.17
N VAL A 339 -12.10 -9.66 -26.67
CA VAL A 339 -11.90 -8.33 -27.28
C VAL A 339 -10.77 -8.33 -28.32
N GLY A 340 -9.82 -9.27 -28.23
CA GLY A 340 -8.71 -9.39 -29.18
C GLY A 340 -7.53 -8.45 -28.91
N PHE A 341 -7.36 -7.93 -27.70
CA PHE A 341 -6.23 -7.08 -27.35
C PHE A 341 -4.93 -7.88 -27.22
N ASP A 342 -3.84 -7.32 -27.75
CA ASP A 342 -2.50 -7.82 -27.45
C ASP A 342 -2.02 -7.40 -26.05
N ALA A 343 -0.89 -7.94 -25.60
CA ALA A 343 -0.34 -7.65 -24.27
C ALA A 343 -0.02 -6.15 -24.06
N SER A 344 0.37 -5.44 -25.11
CA SER A 344 0.68 -4.00 -25.05
C SER A 344 -0.59 -3.17 -24.90
N GLN A 345 -1.65 -3.52 -25.63
CA GLN A 345 -2.97 -2.90 -25.55
C GLN A 345 -3.61 -3.15 -24.19
N ILE A 346 -3.50 -4.36 -23.63
CA ILE A 346 -3.95 -4.67 -22.25
C ILE A 346 -3.21 -3.79 -21.25
N SER A 347 -1.88 -3.65 -21.36
CA SER A 347 -1.10 -2.77 -20.48
C SER A 347 -1.55 -1.31 -20.59
N VAL A 348 -1.71 -0.77 -21.81
CA VAL A 348 -2.17 0.61 -22.01
C VAL A 348 -3.58 0.81 -21.45
N PHE A 349 -4.50 -0.12 -21.73
CA PHE A 349 -5.86 -0.11 -21.20
C PHE A 349 -5.86 -0.05 -19.68
N ARG A 350 -5.14 -0.98 -19.03
CA ARG A 350 -5.03 -1.08 -17.57
C ARG A 350 -4.42 0.18 -16.95
N LEU A 351 -3.36 0.72 -17.55
CA LEU A 351 -2.70 1.92 -17.04
C LEU A 351 -3.63 3.13 -17.11
N LEU A 352 -4.30 3.35 -18.24
CA LEU A 352 -5.19 4.48 -18.43
C LEU A 352 -6.39 4.45 -17.49
N ILE A 353 -6.98 3.27 -17.22
CA ILE A 353 -8.09 3.19 -16.27
C ILE A 353 -7.63 3.20 -14.80
N SER A 354 -6.43 2.68 -14.47
CA SER A 354 -6.00 2.51 -13.08
C SER A 354 -5.24 3.71 -12.52
N THR A 355 -4.47 4.44 -13.34
CA THR A 355 -3.68 5.59 -12.87
C THR A 355 -4.57 6.70 -12.27
N PRO A 356 -5.70 7.10 -12.90
CA PRO A 356 -6.60 8.10 -12.32
C PRO A 356 -7.32 7.61 -11.05
N ALA A 357 -7.42 6.28 -10.85
CA ALA A 357 -8.16 5.70 -9.73
C ALA A 357 -7.62 6.18 -8.38
N GLY A 358 -6.30 6.37 -8.25
CA GLY A 358 -5.70 6.90 -7.03
C GLY A 358 -6.26 8.27 -6.62
N LEU A 359 -6.46 9.18 -7.58
CA LEU A 359 -7.07 10.48 -7.33
C LEU A 359 -8.55 10.36 -6.95
N VAL A 360 -9.28 9.48 -7.64
CA VAL A 360 -10.71 9.25 -7.34
C VAL A 360 -10.89 8.65 -5.95
N ILE A 361 -10.02 7.72 -5.54
CA ILE A 361 -10.05 7.10 -4.21
C ILE A 361 -9.78 8.15 -3.11
N LEU A 362 -8.81 9.05 -3.33
CA LEU A 362 -8.54 10.16 -2.40
C LEU A 362 -9.74 11.11 -2.29
N LEU A 363 -10.32 11.51 -3.42
CA LEU A 363 -11.51 12.34 -3.46
C LEU A 363 -12.69 11.65 -2.78
N ALA A 364 -12.90 10.35 -3.01
CA ALA A 364 -13.96 9.59 -2.39
C ALA A 364 -13.82 9.54 -0.87
N GLY A 365 -12.61 9.38 -0.34
CA GLY A 365 -12.34 9.47 1.10
C GLY A 365 -12.75 10.82 1.68
N TRP A 366 -12.35 11.92 1.01
CA TRP A 366 -12.72 13.27 1.42
C TRP A 366 -14.24 13.53 1.35
N VAL A 367 -14.92 13.04 0.32
CA VAL A 367 -16.39 13.14 0.19
C VAL A 367 -17.07 12.32 1.28
N ALA A 368 -16.57 11.11 1.55
CA ALA A 368 -17.07 10.18 2.55
C ALA A 368 -16.98 10.76 3.97
N ASP A 369 -15.93 11.52 4.27
CA ASP A 369 -15.78 12.19 5.56
C ASP A 369 -16.82 13.30 5.78
N ARG A 370 -17.32 13.95 4.72
CA ARG A 370 -18.31 15.05 4.79
C ARG A 370 -19.76 14.59 4.67
N HIS A 371 -20.03 13.64 3.78
CA HIS A 371 -21.38 13.21 3.43
C HIS A 371 -21.76 11.87 4.08
N GLY A 372 -20.85 11.28 4.85
CA GLY A 372 -21.06 10.04 5.57
C GLY A 372 -20.48 8.84 4.85
N ARG A 373 -19.49 8.20 5.51
CA ARG A 373 -18.74 7.04 5.00
C ARG A 373 -19.63 5.88 4.58
N ARG A 374 -20.68 5.61 5.34
CA ARG A 374 -21.66 4.56 5.06
C ARG A 374 -22.28 4.64 3.66
N ILE A 375 -22.80 5.82 3.30
CA ILE A 375 -23.52 6.02 2.04
C ILE A 375 -22.54 6.00 0.88
N ILE A 376 -21.43 6.72 1.00
CA ILE A 376 -20.40 6.78 -0.04
C ILE A 376 -19.76 5.41 -0.27
N GLY A 377 -19.44 4.66 0.79
CA GLY A 377 -18.90 3.31 0.68
C GLY A 377 -19.86 2.33 0.01
N GLY A 378 -21.14 2.35 0.42
CA GLY A 378 -22.17 1.50 -0.19
C GLY A 378 -22.42 1.83 -1.66
N LEU A 379 -22.61 3.11 -2.00
CA LEU A 379 -22.83 3.55 -3.38
C LEU A 379 -21.63 3.24 -4.28
N SER A 380 -20.41 3.53 -3.81
CA SER A 380 -19.18 3.27 -4.58
C SER A 380 -19.03 1.77 -4.85
N LEU A 381 -19.30 0.92 -3.85
CA LEU A 381 -19.28 -0.52 -4.01
C LEU A 381 -20.35 -1.00 -5.00
N ALA A 382 -21.58 -0.51 -4.90
CA ALA A 382 -22.66 -0.90 -5.80
C ALA A 382 -22.33 -0.54 -7.25
N VAL A 383 -22.00 0.72 -7.52
CA VAL A 383 -21.72 1.20 -8.88
C VAL A 383 -20.46 0.54 -9.45
N GLY A 384 -19.42 0.38 -8.62
CA GLY A 384 -18.19 -0.31 -9.01
C GLY A 384 -18.44 -1.78 -9.35
N ALA A 385 -19.17 -2.50 -8.51
CA ALA A 385 -19.49 -3.91 -8.76
C ALA A 385 -20.39 -4.11 -9.98
N MET A 386 -21.42 -3.29 -10.16
CA MET A 386 -22.28 -3.35 -11.35
C MET A 386 -21.45 -3.07 -12.61
N SER A 387 -20.68 -1.99 -12.63
CA SER A 387 -19.84 -1.65 -13.78
C SER A 387 -18.82 -2.75 -14.08
N GLY A 388 -18.24 -3.36 -13.05
CA GLY A 388 -17.32 -4.49 -13.18
C GLY A 388 -17.98 -5.76 -13.70
N ALA A 389 -19.24 -6.03 -13.36
CA ALA A 389 -19.97 -7.20 -13.88
C ALA A 389 -20.38 -7.01 -15.33
N PHE A 390 -20.82 -5.81 -15.69
CA PHE A 390 -21.24 -5.49 -17.06
C PHE A 390 -20.07 -5.23 -18.01
N PHE A 391 -18.89 -4.90 -17.50
CA PHE A 391 -17.65 -4.72 -18.28
C PHE A 391 -17.43 -5.82 -19.32
N PHE A 392 -17.67 -7.07 -18.94
CA PHE A 392 -17.48 -8.28 -19.77
C PHE A 392 -18.53 -8.49 -20.86
N SER A 393 -19.37 -7.48 -21.10
CA SER A 393 -20.39 -7.47 -22.16
C SER A 393 -20.38 -6.16 -22.95
N GLN A 394 -19.33 -5.35 -22.76
CA GLN A 394 -19.20 -4.05 -23.40
C GLN A 394 -18.16 -4.08 -24.51
N GLU A 395 -18.35 -3.21 -25.51
CA GLU A 395 -17.41 -3.00 -26.60
C GLU A 395 -17.04 -1.53 -26.73
N GLY A 396 -16.03 -1.20 -27.53
CA GLY A 396 -15.69 0.18 -27.89
C GLY A 396 -15.57 1.12 -26.69
N ALA A 397 -16.16 2.31 -26.76
CA ALA A 397 -16.09 3.33 -25.69
C ALA A 397 -16.75 2.89 -24.37
N SER A 398 -17.81 2.07 -24.43
CA SER A 398 -18.49 1.54 -23.24
C SER A 398 -17.60 0.60 -22.42
N LEU A 399 -16.71 -0.17 -23.08
CA LEU A 399 -15.72 -1.02 -22.40
C LEU A 399 -14.77 -0.18 -21.53
N TRP A 400 -14.26 0.92 -22.09
CA TRP A 400 -13.38 1.86 -21.36
C TRP A 400 -14.10 2.52 -20.19
N LEU A 401 -15.33 3.00 -20.42
CA LEU A 401 -16.13 3.64 -19.37
C LEU A 401 -16.44 2.65 -18.23
N ALA A 402 -16.95 1.46 -18.55
CA ALA A 402 -17.28 0.44 -17.56
C ALA A 402 -16.04 -0.01 -16.78
N GLY A 403 -14.90 -0.18 -17.46
CA GLY A 403 -13.61 -0.53 -16.83
C GLY A 403 -13.13 0.58 -15.89
N ALA A 404 -13.16 1.83 -16.34
CA ALA A 404 -12.78 2.98 -15.53
C ALA A 404 -13.67 3.13 -14.28
N VAL A 405 -15.00 3.14 -14.44
CA VAL A 405 -15.94 3.28 -13.33
C VAL A 405 -15.82 2.12 -12.35
N SER A 406 -15.64 0.89 -12.84
CA SER A 406 -15.39 -0.30 -12.02
C SER A 406 -14.15 -0.13 -11.14
N VAL A 407 -13.00 0.24 -11.72
CA VAL A 407 -11.74 0.41 -10.98
C VAL A 407 -11.82 1.59 -10.01
N TRP A 408 -12.40 2.72 -10.43
CA TRP A 408 -12.46 3.94 -9.64
C TRP A 408 -13.38 3.79 -8.43
N LEU A 409 -14.64 3.39 -8.65
CA LEU A 409 -15.63 3.29 -7.58
C LEU A 409 -15.51 1.99 -6.79
N GLY A 410 -15.12 0.89 -7.44
CA GLY A 410 -14.76 -0.35 -6.74
C GLY A 410 -13.57 -0.15 -5.81
N GLY A 411 -12.55 0.58 -6.26
CA GLY A 411 -11.40 0.97 -5.43
C GLY A 411 -11.78 1.89 -4.26
N ALA A 412 -12.67 2.86 -4.48
CA ALA A 412 -13.10 3.82 -3.48
C ALA A 412 -13.86 3.21 -2.29
N ALA A 413 -14.47 2.03 -2.46
CA ALA A 413 -15.14 1.31 -1.37
C ALA A 413 -14.17 0.78 -0.30
N PHE A 414 -12.92 0.43 -0.69
CA PHE A 414 -11.98 -0.25 0.22
C PHE A 414 -11.52 0.59 1.41
N PRO A 415 -11.09 1.87 1.25
CA PRO A 415 -10.69 2.70 2.40
C PRO A 415 -11.82 2.86 3.42
N VAL A 416 -13.06 2.99 2.94
CA VAL A 416 -14.24 3.08 3.81
C VAL A 416 -14.42 1.81 4.63
N ILE A 417 -14.35 0.65 3.98
CA ILE A 417 -14.48 -0.65 4.66
C ILE A 417 -13.33 -0.86 5.67
N ARG A 418 -12.09 -0.53 5.28
CA ARG A 418 -10.89 -0.61 6.13
C ARG A 418 -11.00 0.32 7.35
N ALA A 419 -11.62 1.50 7.24
CA ALA A 419 -11.79 2.41 8.36
C ALA A 419 -12.62 1.80 9.51
N TYR A 420 -13.66 1.03 9.19
CA TYR A 420 -14.46 0.33 10.21
C TYR A 420 -13.66 -0.71 10.99
N GLN A 421 -12.66 -1.34 10.36
CA GLN A 421 -11.74 -2.24 11.05
C GLN A 421 -10.95 -1.51 12.16
N THR A 422 -10.65 -0.23 11.96
CA THR A 422 -9.97 0.60 12.96
C THR A 422 -10.91 1.27 13.95
N GLU A 423 -12.16 1.52 13.59
CA GLU A 423 -13.10 2.28 14.43
C GLU A 423 -13.93 1.37 15.35
N LEU A 424 -14.28 0.15 14.89
CA LEU A 424 -15.17 -0.76 15.63
C LEU A 424 -14.48 -1.58 16.71
N PHE A 425 -13.14 -1.64 16.67
CA PHE A 425 -12.37 -2.49 17.55
C PHE A 425 -11.34 -1.70 18.34
N PRO A 426 -11.11 -2.07 19.60
CA PRO A 426 -10.10 -1.44 20.44
C PRO A 426 -8.72 -1.70 19.85
N THR A 427 -7.80 -0.75 20.08
CA THR A 427 -6.46 -0.75 19.47
C THR A 427 -5.72 -2.08 19.64
N ARG A 428 -5.93 -2.76 20.78
CA ARG A 428 -5.30 -4.05 21.13
C ARG A 428 -5.81 -5.24 20.29
N ALA A 429 -7.03 -5.18 19.74
CA ALA A 429 -7.64 -6.25 18.96
C ALA A 429 -7.57 -6.02 17.44
N ARG A 430 -7.30 -4.78 16.98
CA ARG A 430 -7.33 -4.38 15.56
C ARG A 430 -6.45 -5.24 14.65
N ALA A 431 -5.23 -5.54 15.08
CA ALA A 431 -4.27 -6.33 14.30
C ALA A 431 -4.75 -7.79 14.14
N MET A 432 -5.23 -8.39 15.22
CA MET A 432 -5.77 -9.76 15.21
C MET A 432 -7.03 -9.86 14.36
N VAL A 433 -7.99 -8.94 14.56
CA VAL A 433 -9.22 -8.89 13.75
C VAL A 433 -8.88 -8.69 12.29
N GLY A 434 -7.92 -7.80 11.98
CA GLY A 434 -7.41 -7.61 10.62
C GLY A 434 -6.90 -8.89 9.98
N GLY A 435 -6.03 -9.62 10.67
CA GLY A 435 -5.48 -10.87 10.17
C GLY A 435 -6.56 -11.91 9.84
N TRP A 436 -7.54 -12.10 10.74
CA TRP A 436 -8.64 -13.04 10.48
C TRP A 436 -9.59 -12.57 9.37
N VAL A 437 -9.90 -11.28 9.30
CA VAL A 437 -10.74 -10.71 8.24
C VAL A 437 -10.04 -10.84 6.88
N ASP A 438 -8.73 -10.63 6.80
CA ASP A 438 -7.94 -10.84 5.58
C ASP A 438 -7.97 -12.34 5.17
N VAL A 439 -7.83 -13.28 6.12
CA VAL A 439 -7.98 -14.73 5.84
C VAL A 439 -9.38 -15.07 5.31
N ILE A 440 -10.42 -14.50 5.90
CA ILE A 440 -11.81 -14.67 5.43
C ILE A 440 -11.98 -14.11 4.01
N GLY A 441 -11.40 -12.95 3.72
CA GLY A 441 -11.38 -12.38 2.37
C GLY A 441 -10.66 -13.29 1.37
N VAL A 442 -9.53 -13.89 1.77
CA VAL A 442 -8.81 -14.88 0.95
C VAL A 442 -9.68 -16.10 0.67
N ALA A 443 -10.40 -16.63 1.67
CA ALA A 443 -11.34 -17.73 1.46
C ALA A 443 -12.46 -17.35 0.47
N GLY A 444 -13.06 -16.16 0.61
CA GLY A 444 -14.07 -15.64 -0.32
C GLY A 444 -13.54 -15.54 -1.74
N SER A 445 -12.33 -15.01 -1.91
CA SER A 445 -11.70 -14.92 -3.24
C SER A 445 -11.39 -16.27 -3.88
N ALA A 446 -11.01 -17.28 -3.10
CA ALA A 446 -10.80 -18.63 -3.61
C ALA A 446 -12.13 -19.26 -4.05
N LEU A 447 -13.18 -19.12 -3.23
CA LEU A 447 -14.53 -19.60 -3.57
C LEU A 447 -15.05 -18.93 -4.85
N GLY A 448 -14.92 -17.61 -4.95
CA GLY A 448 -15.36 -16.86 -6.12
C GLY A 448 -14.72 -17.34 -7.42
N LEU A 449 -13.41 -17.60 -7.40
CA LEU A 449 -12.68 -18.11 -8.57
C LEU A 449 -13.11 -19.51 -8.95
N VAL A 450 -13.29 -20.41 -7.98
CA VAL A 450 -13.77 -21.77 -8.24
C VAL A 450 -15.18 -21.74 -8.83
N VAL A 451 -16.09 -20.95 -8.25
CA VAL A 451 -17.48 -20.82 -8.73
C VAL A 451 -17.50 -20.22 -10.13
N ALA A 452 -16.77 -19.13 -10.38
CA ALA A 452 -16.68 -18.53 -11.72
C ALA A 452 -16.12 -19.53 -12.74
N GLY A 453 -15.02 -20.21 -12.41
CA GLY A 453 -14.42 -21.23 -13.29
C GLY A 453 -15.38 -22.38 -13.59
N GLN A 454 -16.13 -22.87 -12.60
CA GLN A 454 -17.13 -23.92 -12.81
C GLN A 454 -18.29 -23.46 -13.70
N LEU A 455 -18.76 -22.22 -13.53
CA LEU A 455 -19.81 -21.64 -14.38
C LEU A 455 -19.35 -21.53 -15.83
N ILE A 456 -18.11 -21.07 -16.05
CA ILE A 456 -17.50 -20.97 -17.38
C ILE A 456 -17.39 -22.37 -18.02
N SER A 457 -16.92 -23.35 -17.25
CA SER A 457 -16.85 -24.76 -17.68
C SER A 457 -18.21 -25.35 -18.05
N GLY A 458 -19.27 -24.86 -17.41
CA GLY A 458 -20.65 -25.23 -17.69
C GLY A 458 -21.23 -24.61 -18.96
N GLY A 459 -20.42 -23.87 -19.73
CA GLY A 459 -20.80 -23.24 -21.00
C GLY A 459 -21.27 -21.79 -20.90
N ARG A 460 -21.13 -21.15 -19.72
CA ARG A 460 -21.42 -19.72 -19.58
C ARG A 460 -20.24 -18.87 -20.02
N ASP A 461 -20.51 -17.69 -20.56
CA ASP A 461 -19.45 -16.71 -20.79
C ASP A 461 -18.95 -16.09 -19.47
N ILE A 462 -17.79 -15.41 -19.53
CA ILE A 462 -17.18 -14.77 -18.35
C ILE A 462 -18.12 -13.73 -17.72
N GLY A 463 -18.85 -12.96 -18.53
CA GLY A 463 -19.77 -11.93 -18.07
C GLY A 463 -21.00 -12.49 -17.36
N GLU A 464 -21.55 -13.60 -17.82
CA GLU A 464 -22.63 -14.36 -17.17
C GLU A 464 -22.17 -14.92 -15.82
N ALA A 465 -20.96 -15.48 -15.77
CA ALA A 465 -20.37 -15.97 -14.52
C ALA A 465 -20.22 -14.84 -13.48
N LEU A 466 -19.77 -13.64 -13.89
CA LEU A 466 -19.66 -12.51 -12.96
C LEU A 466 -20.99 -11.87 -12.59
N ARG A 467 -21.95 -11.80 -13.51
CA ARG A 467 -23.33 -11.36 -13.21
C ARG A 467 -24.01 -12.30 -12.22
N PHE A 468 -23.68 -13.60 -12.23
CA PHE A 468 -24.14 -14.54 -11.22
C PHE A 468 -23.58 -14.24 -9.82
N LEU A 469 -22.33 -13.76 -9.72
CA LEU A 469 -21.69 -13.39 -8.44
C LEU A 469 -22.07 -11.99 -7.94
N LEU A 470 -22.57 -11.11 -8.82
CA LEU A 470 -22.93 -9.72 -8.55
C LEU A 470 -23.91 -9.49 -7.37
N PRO A 471 -24.92 -10.33 -7.11
CA PRO A 471 -25.86 -10.09 -6.00
C PRO A 471 -25.16 -9.95 -4.65
N LEU A 472 -24.05 -10.64 -4.43
CA LEU A 472 -23.35 -10.70 -3.15
C LEU A 472 -22.72 -9.34 -2.74
N PRO A 473 -21.91 -8.66 -3.57
CA PRO A 473 -21.45 -7.30 -3.26
C PRO A 473 -22.59 -6.26 -3.24
N LEU A 474 -23.70 -6.47 -3.95
CA LEU A 474 -24.86 -5.56 -3.87
C LEU A 474 -25.58 -5.67 -2.52
N VAL A 475 -25.73 -6.88 -1.98
CA VAL A 475 -26.22 -7.09 -0.61
C VAL A 475 -25.32 -6.36 0.38
N VAL A 476 -24.00 -6.47 0.23
CA VAL A 476 -23.04 -5.73 1.06
C VAL A 476 -23.21 -4.21 0.91
N ALA A 477 -23.36 -3.72 -0.32
CA ALA A 477 -23.54 -2.30 -0.59
C ALA A 477 -24.76 -1.70 0.11
N VAL A 478 -25.82 -2.49 0.29
CA VAL A 478 -27.02 -2.14 1.07
C VAL A 478 -26.80 -2.34 2.58
N MET A 479 -26.08 -3.39 2.98
CA MET A 479 -25.78 -3.67 4.40
C MET A 479 -24.90 -2.59 5.03
N ILE A 480 -23.93 -2.02 4.30
CA ILE A 480 -23.02 -0.99 4.81
C ILE A 480 -23.79 0.20 5.42
N PRO A 481 -24.73 0.86 4.71
CA PRO A 481 -25.47 1.98 5.28
C PRO A 481 -26.49 1.60 6.35
N LEU A 482 -27.05 0.39 6.29
CA LEU A 482 -28.09 -0.07 7.22
C LEU A 482 -27.54 -0.61 8.54
N LEU A 483 -26.45 -1.38 8.51
CA LEU A 483 -26.01 -2.19 9.64
C LEU A 483 -24.77 -1.66 10.36
N LEU A 484 -23.82 -1.03 9.65
CA LEU A 484 -22.63 -0.47 10.30
C LEU A 484 -23.01 0.79 11.10
N PRO A 485 -22.34 1.12 12.22
CA PRO A 485 -22.58 2.33 13.00
C PRO A 485 -22.04 3.61 12.32
N ARG A 486 -22.48 4.79 12.75
CA ARG A 486 -22.02 6.08 12.19
C ARG A 486 -20.75 6.38 12.96
N THR A 487 -19.62 6.32 12.29
CA THR A 487 -18.31 6.51 12.93
C THR A 487 -17.68 7.85 12.57
N ALA A 488 -18.17 8.51 11.52
CA ALA A 488 -17.72 9.85 11.14
C ALA A 488 -18.02 10.88 12.25
N GLY A 489 -16.98 11.61 12.67
CA GLY A 489 -17.08 12.69 13.65
C GLY A 489 -17.02 12.28 15.12
N HIS A 490 -16.93 10.98 15.44
CA HIS A 490 -16.73 10.48 16.81
C HIS A 490 -15.25 10.19 17.07
N ALA A 491 -14.77 10.48 18.28
CA ALA A 491 -13.42 10.12 18.66
C ALA A 491 -13.30 8.59 18.79
N LEU A 492 -12.11 8.02 18.52
CA LEU A 492 -11.90 6.58 18.62
C LEU A 492 -12.10 6.08 20.06
N GLU A 493 -11.82 6.96 21.02
CA GLU A 493 -11.99 6.81 22.46
C GLU A 493 -13.47 6.74 22.85
N ASP A 494 -14.34 7.53 22.19
CA ASP A 494 -15.81 7.47 22.38
C ASP A 494 -16.39 6.13 21.90
N LEU A 495 -15.82 5.59 20.82
CA LEU A 495 -16.23 4.32 20.22
C LEU A 495 -15.66 3.11 20.99
N ASN A 496 -14.50 3.28 21.64
CA ASN A 496 -13.76 2.25 22.37
C ASN A 496 -13.28 2.76 23.74
N PRO A 497 -14.15 2.77 24.78
CA PRO A 497 -13.83 3.33 26.09
C PRO A 497 -12.69 2.60 26.84
N SER A 498 -12.27 1.44 26.35
CA SER A 498 -11.14 0.66 26.89
C SER A 498 -9.77 1.13 26.39
N ASP A 499 -9.73 2.00 25.38
CA ASP A 499 -8.49 2.59 24.90
C ASP A 499 -8.08 3.76 25.83
N PRO A 500 -6.80 3.88 26.22
CA PRO A 500 -6.35 4.95 27.11
C PRO A 500 -6.58 6.31 26.45
N GLU A 501 -7.20 7.24 27.17
CA GLU A 501 -7.38 8.63 26.73
C GLU A 501 -6.04 9.21 26.27
N ILE A 502 -5.95 9.54 24.99
CA ILE A 502 -4.88 10.40 24.51
C ILE A 502 -5.25 11.79 25.02
N GLN A 503 -4.60 12.27 26.08
CA GLN A 503 -4.67 13.66 26.49
C GLN A 503 -4.36 14.51 25.26
N ARG A 504 -5.40 15.11 24.67
CA ARG A 504 -5.23 16.13 23.64
C ARG A 504 -4.51 17.28 24.34
N GLY A 505 -3.21 17.41 24.09
CA GLY A 505 -2.48 18.60 24.50
C GLY A 505 -3.21 19.80 23.96
N VAL A 506 -3.83 20.57 24.86
CA VAL A 506 -4.19 21.95 24.60
C VAL A 506 -2.87 22.69 24.53
N HIS A 507 -2.32 22.92 23.34
CA HIS A 507 -1.37 24.01 23.06
C HIS A 507 -1.33 24.33 21.58
#